data_AF-A0AAN7NB62-F1
#
_entry.id   AF-A0AAN7NB62-F1
#
_cell.length_a   1.000
_cell.length_b   1.000
_cell.length_c   1.000
_cell.angle_alpha   90.00
_cell.angle_beta   90.00
_cell.angle_gamma   90.00
#
_symmetry.space_group_name_H-M   'P 1'
#
loop_
_entity.id
_entity.type
_entity.pdbx_description
1 polymer ?
#
loop_
_entity_poly.entity_id
_entity_poly.type
_entity_poly.pdbx_seq_one_letter_code
_entity_poly.pdbx_strand_id
1 'polypeptide(L)'
;MGNTVAREDFEWVYTDQPHADRRKEILGEEAGWRRCRRSLPPAAWRVGGGRNGRDDPTKWLPAALAGGRRGEGQSRPLPPAVRDSRRGWGAAGARRGVRLGPKSARARVRGAALAAYVEAAAAALAALAGEGKERGGGGSPLAGAEPEPRNVGRAARASILRLEASAEQLWSGAGGSWGAPRCRTAMRAARLPLPVGAAGRSPPAAGAARFRRALRVAKHPEIKALMKPDYNLIWVVVLMVLAQLTAFYLVKDLDWKWVIFWAYVFGSCISHSMTLAIHEISHNSAFGNSKAMWNRWFGIFANLPLGLPYSISFKRYHMDHHRYLGGDGIDVDIPTNFEGWFFCTRFRKFIWIVLQPFFYAIRPLCINPKPITRLEIINLLAQLSFDVVIYYLWGVKSTFYMLAGSVLGLGLHPISGHFIAEHYMFLKGHETYSYYGPLNLLTFNVGYHNEHHDFPNIPGKSLPLVKKIAAEYYDNLPQYNSWIKVLYDFVMDDTISPYSRMKRQLKGEVKQD
;
A
#
# COMPACT_ATOMS: atom_id res chain seq x y z
N MET A 1 41.99 6.33 -3.41
CA MET A 1 41.41 5.46 -4.44
C MET A 1 40.31 4.66 -3.73
N GLY A 2 39.08 5.12 -3.57
CA GLY A 2 38.25 5.87 -4.50
C GLY A 2 37.27 4.96 -5.25
N ASN A 3 36.78 3.86 -4.64
CA ASN A 3 35.66 3.10 -5.19
C ASN A 3 34.39 3.94 -5.07
N THR A 4 34.19 4.83 -6.03
CA THR A 4 32.91 5.50 -6.28
C THR A 4 31.99 4.56 -7.05
N VAL A 5 30.74 4.44 -6.58
CA VAL A 5 29.58 3.75 -7.15
C VAL A 5 29.73 3.44 -8.64
N ALA A 6 29.76 2.16 -9.00
CA ALA A 6 29.30 1.75 -10.32
C ALA A 6 27.78 2.04 -10.35
N ARG A 7 27.40 3.15 -10.99
CA ARG A 7 26.01 3.58 -11.22
C ARG A 7 25.36 2.69 -12.28
N GLU A 8 25.41 1.40 -12.06
CA GLU A 8 24.82 0.43 -12.98
C GLU A 8 23.34 0.34 -12.66
N ASP A 9 22.53 0.17 -13.70
CA ASP A 9 21.07 0.06 -13.60
C ASP A 9 20.65 -1.05 -12.63
N PHE A 10 19.34 -1.16 -12.38
CA PHE A 10 18.78 -2.28 -11.63
C PHE A 10 19.34 -3.63 -12.09
N GLU A 11 19.51 -4.57 -11.17
CA GLU A 11 19.91 -5.93 -11.53
C GLU A 11 18.72 -6.65 -12.18
N TRP A 12 18.81 -6.84 -13.50
CA TRP A 12 17.77 -7.48 -14.28
C TRP A 12 17.86 -9.00 -14.22
N VAL A 13 16.77 -9.63 -13.79
CA VAL A 13 16.67 -11.09 -13.69
C VAL A 13 15.47 -11.58 -14.50
N TYR A 14 15.67 -12.69 -15.22
CA TYR A 14 14.64 -13.32 -16.06
C TYR A 14 14.09 -14.63 -15.46
N THR A 15 14.52 -14.99 -14.26
CA THR A 15 14.06 -16.16 -13.49
C THR A 15 12.77 -15.83 -12.73
N ASP A 16 12.05 -16.88 -12.34
CA ASP A 16 10.89 -16.75 -11.45
C ASP A 16 11.33 -16.31 -10.04
N GLN A 17 10.42 -15.73 -9.25
CA GLN A 17 10.72 -15.24 -7.91
C GLN A 17 11.05 -16.39 -6.94
N PRO A 18 12.08 -16.26 -6.08
CA PRO A 18 12.58 -17.32 -5.21
C PRO A 18 11.52 -17.83 -4.23
N HIS A 19 10.59 -16.97 -3.84
CA HIS A 19 9.53 -17.29 -2.89
C HIS A 19 8.52 -18.31 -3.42
N ALA A 20 8.20 -18.23 -4.72
CA ALA A 20 7.25 -19.16 -5.33
C ALA A 20 7.82 -20.58 -5.37
N ASP A 21 9.11 -20.71 -5.70
CA ASP A 21 9.77 -22.01 -5.82
C ASP A 21 10.06 -22.61 -4.45
N ARG A 22 10.58 -21.82 -3.51
CA ARG A 22 10.80 -22.28 -2.12
C ARG A 22 9.51 -22.74 -1.45
N ARG A 23 8.41 -22.00 -1.64
CA ARG A 23 7.07 -22.44 -1.17
C ARG A 23 6.66 -23.79 -1.76
N LYS A 24 6.85 -24.01 -3.07
CA LYS A 24 6.52 -25.28 -3.74
C LYS A 24 7.37 -26.43 -3.19
N GLU A 25 8.65 -26.19 -2.91
CA GLU A 25 9.54 -27.19 -2.33
C GLU A 25 9.14 -27.55 -0.89
N ILE A 26 8.88 -26.56 -0.06
CA ILE A 26 8.44 -26.73 1.34
C ILE A 26 7.12 -27.51 1.39
N LEU A 27 6.14 -27.13 0.56
CA LEU A 27 4.83 -27.79 0.49
C LEU A 27 4.81 -29.04 -0.43
N GLY A 28 5.92 -29.35 -1.10
CA GLY A 28 6.09 -30.46 -2.05
C GLY A 28 5.07 -30.51 -3.19
N GLU A 29 4.73 -29.35 -3.75
CA GLU A 29 3.78 -29.26 -4.87
C GLU A 29 4.44 -29.61 -6.24
N GLU A 30 5.75 -29.90 -6.28
CA GLU A 30 6.48 -30.22 -7.52
C GLU A 30 6.12 -31.59 -8.17
N ALA A 31 5.68 -32.61 -7.43
CA ALA A 31 5.47 -33.93 -8.04
C ALA A 31 4.23 -34.05 -8.93
N GLY A 32 3.35 -33.04 -8.95
CA GLY A 32 2.17 -32.99 -9.81
C GLY A 32 2.43 -32.39 -11.19
N TRP A 33 3.29 -31.36 -11.27
CA TRP A 33 3.42 -30.56 -12.50
C TRP A 33 4.33 -31.22 -13.54
N ARG A 34 5.46 -31.82 -13.13
CA ARG A 34 6.40 -32.48 -14.06
C ARG A 34 5.87 -33.81 -14.62
N ARG A 35 4.85 -34.42 -13.99
CA ARG A 35 4.31 -35.72 -14.42
C ARG A 35 3.15 -35.63 -15.43
N CYS A 36 2.51 -34.46 -15.58
CA CYS A 36 1.50 -34.23 -16.62
C CYS A 36 2.08 -34.05 -18.04
N ARG A 37 3.40 -33.90 -18.21
CA ARG A 37 4.04 -33.80 -19.53
C ARG A 37 4.45 -35.13 -20.15
N ARG A 38 4.32 -36.25 -19.42
CA ARG A 38 4.77 -37.59 -19.87
C ARG A 38 3.65 -38.61 -20.10
N SER A 39 2.39 -38.19 -20.08
CA SER A 39 1.24 -39.10 -20.24
C SER A 39 0.24 -38.69 -21.32
N LEU A 40 0.67 -37.90 -22.32
CA LEU A 40 -0.07 -37.74 -23.56
C LEU A 40 0.66 -38.54 -24.66
N PRO A 41 0.01 -39.52 -25.31
CA PRO A 41 0.59 -40.21 -26.45
C PRO A 41 0.75 -39.23 -27.63
N PRO A 42 1.78 -39.41 -28.49
CA PRO A 42 1.93 -38.58 -29.69
C PRO A 42 0.87 -38.99 -30.72
N ALA A 43 -0.29 -38.35 -30.68
CA ALA A 43 -1.32 -38.50 -31.70
C ALA A 43 -1.16 -37.41 -32.77
N ALA A 44 -0.55 -37.82 -33.88
CA ALA A 44 -0.89 -37.48 -35.26
C ALA A 44 -1.26 -36.01 -35.57
N TRP A 45 -0.26 -35.22 -35.98
CA TRP A 45 -0.46 -34.24 -37.05
C TRP A 45 0.01 -34.86 -38.36
N ARG A 46 -0.93 -35.38 -39.16
CA ARG A 46 -0.71 -35.69 -40.58
C ARG A 46 -1.61 -34.78 -41.42
N VAL A 47 -0.92 -34.06 -42.30
CA VAL A 47 -1.31 -33.68 -43.67
C VAL A 47 -2.44 -32.66 -43.83
N GLY A 48 -2.02 -31.44 -44.14
CA GLY A 48 -2.73 -30.51 -45.01
C GLY A 48 -1.69 -29.76 -45.82
N GLY A 49 -1.30 -30.32 -46.97
CA GLY A 49 -0.33 -29.71 -47.88
C GLY A 49 -0.96 -28.53 -48.64
N GLY A 50 -0.20 -27.44 -48.76
CA GLY A 50 -0.44 -26.34 -49.68
C GLY A 50 0.89 -25.67 -50.00
N ARG A 51 1.47 -26.04 -51.15
CA ARG A 51 2.67 -25.44 -51.72
C ARG A 51 2.32 -24.12 -52.41
N ASN A 52 3.21 -23.14 -52.26
CA ASN A 52 3.63 -22.06 -53.17
C ASN A 52 3.88 -20.81 -52.31
N GLY A 53 4.98 -20.09 -52.37
CA GLY A 53 6.18 -20.17 -53.18
C GLY A 53 7.21 -19.23 -52.53
N ARG A 54 8.45 -19.36 -53.02
CA ARG A 54 9.63 -18.48 -52.93
C ARG A 54 9.40 -17.12 -52.26
N ASP A 55 10.26 -16.78 -51.29
CA ASP A 55 11.20 -15.65 -51.45
C ASP A 55 12.23 -15.63 -50.30
N ASP A 56 13.49 -15.72 -50.69
CA ASP A 56 14.69 -15.38 -49.92
C ASP A 56 14.97 -13.89 -50.16
N PRO A 57 15.32 -13.11 -49.12
CA PRO A 57 16.62 -12.46 -49.24
C PRO A 57 17.35 -12.30 -47.91
N THR A 58 18.37 -13.13 -47.73
CA THR A 58 19.64 -12.76 -47.10
C THR A 58 20.33 -11.66 -47.91
N LYS A 59 20.42 -10.44 -47.36
CA LYS A 59 21.22 -9.27 -47.83
C LYS A 59 20.72 -8.02 -47.06
N TRP A 60 21.43 -7.21 -46.29
CA TRP A 60 22.81 -6.71 -46.32
C TRP A 60 23.21 -6.11 -44.95
N LEU A 61 24.51 -6.09 -44.66
CA LEU A 61 25.22 -5.28 -43.64
C LEU A 61 26.42 -4.60 -44.37
N PRO A 62 27.18 -3.65 -43.78
CA PRO A 62 27.17 -2.22 -44.12
C PRO A 62 28.53 -1.66 -44.60
N ALA A 63 28.57 -0.40 -45.06
CA ALA A 63 29.76 0.48 -45.11
C ALA A 63 29.26 1.93 -45.29
N ALA A 64 29.57 2.93 -44.45
CA ALA A 64 30.85 3.54 -44.09
C ALA A 64 31.40 4.52 -45.15
N LEU A 65 32.00 5.62 -44.63
CA LEU A 65 32.77 6.71 -45.24
C LEU A 65 31.99 7.98 -45.63
N ALA A 66 32.51 9.21 -45.53
CA ALA A 66 33.59 9.87 -44.76
C ALA A 66 33.67 11.32 -45.29
N GLY A 67 34.05 12.26 -44.42
CA GLY A 67 34.67 13.55 -44.79
C GLY A 67 33.70 14.73 -45.01
N GLY A 68 33.97 15.96 -44.57
CA GLY A 68 35.11 16.53 -43.86
C GLY A 68 35.19 18.05 -44.07
N ARG A 69 35.79 18.77 -43.08
CA ARG A 69 36.34 20.16 -43.10
C ARG A 69 35.33 21.32 -43.14
N ARG A 70 35.61 22.56 -42.70
CA ARG A 70 36.52 23.30 -41.78
C ARG A 70 36.06 24.79 -41.87
N GLY A 71 36.38 25.61 -40.87
CA GLY A 71 36.41 27.09 -40.94
C GLY A 71 35.65 27.75 -39.78
N GLU A 72 36.31 28.15 -38.68
CA GLU A 72 37.04 29.41 -38.42
C GLU A 72 36.18 30.67 -38.24
N GLY A 73 36.41 31.38 -37.13
CA GLY A 73 36.38 32.85 -37.09
C GLY A 73 35.49 33.55 -36.06
N GLN A 74 36.09 33.97 -34.93
CA GLN A 74 35.97 35.30 -34.26
C GLN A 74 34.58 35.78 -33.76
N SER A 75 34.38 36.66 -32.77
CA SER A 75 35.09 37.19 -31.58
C SER A 75 34.07 38.10 -30.84
N ARG A 76 34.29 38.32 -29.53
CA ARG A 76 33.58 39.15 -28.50
C ARG A 76 33.25 40.62 -28.94
N PRO A 77 32.56 41.51 -28.15
CA PRO A 77 32.34 41.55 -26.68
C PRO A 77 31.02 42.16 -26.11
N LEU A 78 30.90 42.10 -24.77
CA LEU A 78 30.07 42.92 -23.83
C LEU A 78 30.77 44.29 -23.53
N PRO A 79 30.33 45.16 -22.58
CA PRO A 79 29.03 45.78 -22.22
C PRO A 79 29.19 47.35 -22.24
N PRO A 80 28.42 48.23 -21.52
CA PRO A 80 28.53 48.39 -20.04
C PRO A 80 27.24 48.83 -19.30
N ALA A 81 27.42 48.98 -17.99
CA ALA A 81 26.46 49.23 -16.92
C ALA A 81 26.14 50.73 -16.64
N VAL A 82 25.43 50.95 -15.52
CA VAL A 82 25.34 52.17 -14.66
C VAL A 82 24.01 52.93 -14.76
N ARG A 83 23.20 52.97 -13.67
CA ARG A 83 23.24 54.05 -12.66
C ARG A 83 22.27 53.85 -11.49
N ASP A 84 22.78 54.29 -10.35
CA ASP A 84 22.22 54.47 -9.01
C ASP A 84 21.20 55.63 -8.94
N SER A 85 20.21 55.53 -8.05
CA SER A 85 19.65 56.71 -7.38
C SER A 85 18.89 56.36 -6.09
N ARG A 86 19.51 56.75 -4.96
CA ARG A 86 18.84 57.03 -3.69
C ARG A 86 17.96 58.29 -3.77
N ARG A 87 16.84 58.27 -3.02
CA ARG A 87 16.08 59.35 -2.32
C ARG A 87 14.65 58.80 -2.15
N GLY A 88 13.91 58.90 -1.06
CA GLY A 88 13.97 59.71 0.16
C GLY A 88 12.52 60.01 0.55
N TRP A 89 12.11 59.54 1.74
CA TRP A 89 11.08 60.06 2.66
C TRP A 89 9.70 60.48 2.14
N GLY A 90 8.65 59.85 2.69
CA GLY A 90 7.27 60.34 2.66
C GLY A 90 6.37 59.55 3.60
N ALA A 91 6.09 60.11 4.78
CA ALA A 91 5.16 59.59 5.77
C ALA A 91 3.69 59.81 5.32
N ALA A 92 2.82 58.82 5.50
CA ALA A 92 1.38 59.03 5.74
C ALA A 92 0.68 57.71 6.11
N GLY A 93 -0.15 57.77 7.16
CA GLY A 93 -1.39 56.96 7.22
C GLY A 93 -1.38 55.72 8.11
N ALA A 94 -1.24 55.89 9.42
CA ALA A 94 -1.68 54.89 10.39
C ALA A 94 -3.21 54.67 10.29
N ARG A 95 -3.65 53.64 9.56
CA ARG A 95 -5.00 53.09 9.73
C ARG A 95 -4.97 52.10 10.89
N ARG A 96 -5.76 52.40 11.93
CA ARG A 96 -6.03 51.51 13.06
C ARG A 96 -6.61 50.19 12.54
N GLY A 97 -5.78 49.18 12.39
CA GLY A 97 -6.21 47.81 12.23
C GLY A 97 -6.77 47.32 13.56
N VAL A 98 -8.06 47.01 13.60
CA VAL A 98 -8.70 46.29 14.71
C VAL A 98 -7.90 45.01 14.94
N ARG A 99 -7.16 44.95 16.04
CA ARG A 99 -6.41 43.78 16.46
C ARG A 99 -7.42 42.74 16.94
N LEU A 100 -7.91 41.95 16.00
CA LEU A 100 -8.77 40.80 16.21
C LEU A 100 -8.10 39.88 17.24
N GLY A 101 -8.72 39.75 18.41
CA GLY A 101 -8.18 38.95 19.51
C GLY A 101 -8.01 37.47 19.11
N PRO A 102 -7.15 36.71 19.80
CA PRO A 102 -6.81 35.32 19.45
C PRO A 102 -8.01 34.38 19.32
N LYS A 103 -9.14 34.70 19.97
CA LYS A 103 -10.42 33.97 19.83
C LYS A 103 -11.01 34.08 18.41
N SER A 104 -10.93 35.26 17.78
CA SER A 104 -11.47 35.51 16.44
C SER A 104 -10.60 34.94 15.31
N ALA A 105 -9.27 34.89 15.51
CA ALA A 105 -8.36 34.19 14.62
C ALA A 105 -8.58 32.67 14.66
N ARG A 106 -8.74 32.08 15.86
CA ARG A 106 -9.10 30.66 16.02
C ARG A 106 -10.44 30.31 15.37
N ALA A 107 -11.44 31.19 15.47
CA ALA A 107 -12.74 30.97 14.82
C ALA A 107 -12.63 30.99 13.28
N ARG A 108 -11.83 31.89 12.70
CA ARG A 108 -11.60 31.94 11.24
C ARG A 108 -10.86 30.71 10.71
N VAL A 109 -9.82 30.24 11.42
CA VAL A 109 -9.09 29.03 11.02
C VAL A 109 -9.99 27.79 11.12
N ARG A 110 -10.84 27.70 12.16
CA ARG A 110 -11.85 26.65 12.28
C ARG A 110 -12.86 26.68 11.13
N GLY A 111 -13.30 27.86 10.70
CA GLY A 111 -14.19 28.01 9.55
C GLY A 111 -13.55 27.57 8.22
N ALA A 112 -12.26 27.88 8.01
CA ALA A 112 -11.54 27.47 6.80
C ALA A 112 -11.32 25.95 6.71
N ALA A 113 -10.99 25.30 7.83
CA ALA A 113 -10.85 23.84 7.88
C ALA A 113 -12.18 23.12 7.58
N LEU A 114 -13.30 23.66 8.08
CA LEU A 114 -14.63 23.15 7.74
C LEU A 114 -14.96 23.30 6.26
N ALA A 115 -14.62 24.44 5.67
CA ALA A 115 -14.87 24.70 4.25
C ALA A 115 -14.12 23.71 3.36
N ALA A 116 -12.83 23.49 3.62
CA ALA A 116 -12.03 22.49 2.89
C ALA A 116 -12.58 21.07 3.06
N TYR A 117 -13.10 20.73 4.24
CA TYR A 117 -13.75 19.45 4.48
C TYR A 117 -15.04 19.29 3.70
N VAL A 118 -15.90 20.32 3.68
CA VAL A 118 -17.16 20.30 2.93
C VAL A 118 -16.88 20.19 1.43
N GLU A 119 -15.85 20.87 0.91
CA GLU A 119 -15.43 20.76 -0.49
C GLU A 119 -14.93 19.35 -0.82
N ALA A 120 -14.05 18.76 0.01
CA ALA A 120 -13.56 17.41 -0.20
C ALA A 120 -14.67 16.35 -0.09
N ALA A 121 -15.59 16.51 0.87
CA ALA A 121 -16.74 15.64 1.04
C ALA A 121 -17.71 15.77 -0.14
N ALA A 122 -17.96 16.97 -0.64
CA ALA A 122 -18.80 17.21 -1.80
C ALA A 122 -18.19 16.60 -3.07
N ALA A 123 -16.88 16.75 -3.28
CA ALA A 123 -16.18 16.14 -4.41
C ALA A 123 -16.24 14.60 -4.37
N ALA A 124 -16.04 14.00 -3.20
CA ALA A 124 -16.12 12.56 -3.00
C ALA A 124 -17.56 12.02 -3.17
N LEU A 125 -18.57 12.73 -2.67
CA LEU A 125 -19.98 12.37 -2.87
C LEU A 125 -20.39 12.50 -4.34
N ALA A 126 -19.88 13.51 -5.06
CA ALA A 126 -20.10 13.65 -6.50
C ALA A 126 -19.47 12.49 -7.29
N ALA A 127 -18.27 12.04 -6.90
CA ALA A 127 -17.64 10.85 -7.49
C ALA A 127 -18.46 9.57 -7.26
N LEU A 128 -19.06 9.40 -6.07
CA LEU A 128 -19.94 8.26 -5.79
C LEU A 128 -21.28 8.33 -6.55
N ALA A 129 -21.81 9.52 -6.79
CA ALA A 129 -23.07 9.73 -7.49
C ALA A 129 -22.95 9.63 -9.01
N GLY A 130 -21.80 9.99 -9.59
CA GLY A 130 -21.55 9.97 -11.04
C GLY A 130 -21.58 8.57 -11.66
N GLU A 131 -21.24 7.53 -10.91
CA GLU A 131 -21.20 6.15 -11.41
C GLU A 131 -22.58 5.46 -11.49
N GLY A 132 -23.65 6.11 -11.00
CA GLY A 132 -25.01 5.55 -11.06
C GLY A 132 -25.67 5.65 -12.44
N LYS A 133 -25.05 6.36 -13.41
CA LYS A 133 -25.71 6.74 -14.66
C LYS A 133 -25.22 6.02 -15.93
N GLU A 134 -24.21 5.16 -15.83
CA GLU A 134 -23.70 4.36 -16.97
C GLU A 134 -23.94 2.86 -16.80
N ARG A 135 -25.18 2.45 -16.53
CA ARG A 135 -25.64 1.09 -16.84
C ARG A 135 -27.09 1.13 -17.30
N GLY A 136 -27.30 1.47 -18.57
CA GLY A 136 -28.59 1.33 -19.23
C GLY A 136 -28.67 2.10 -20.54
N GLY A 137 -28.63 1.37 -21.66
CA GLY A 137 -29.02 1.89 -22.98
C GLY A 137 -27.91 1.80 -24.03
N GLY A 138 -27.96 0.73 -24.84
CA GLY A 138 -27.26 0.70 -26.11
C GLY A 138 -27.96 1.62 -27.13
N GLY A 139 -27.17 2.45 -27.81
CA GLY A 139 -27.60 3.29 -28.91
C GLY A 139 -26.42 4.12 -29.44
N SER A 140 -26.06 3.91 -30.70
CA SER A 140 -24.96 4.61 -31.39
C SER A 140 -25.14 6.14 -31.42
N PRO A 141 -24.05 6.93 -31.49
CA PRO A 141 -24.12 8.38 -31.42
C PRO A 141 -24.39 9.00 -32.79
N LEU A 142 -25.32 9.96 -32.83
CA LEU A 142 -25.37 10.99 -33.87
C LEU A 142 -25.09 12.35 -33.22
N ALA A 143 -24.28 13.13 -33.93
CA ALA A 143 -23.70 14.39 -33.51
C ALA A 143 -24.73 15.52 -33.37
N GLY A 144 -24.38 16.49 -32.52
CA GLY A 144 -24.87 17.88 -32.61
C GLY A 144 -25.69 18.35 -31.42
N ALA A 145 -25.04 19.11 -30.52
CA ALA A 145 -25.52 20.32 -29.82
C ALA A 145 -24.85 20.46 -28.45
N GLU A 146 -24.02 21.48 -28.27
CA GLU A 146 -23.62 21.97 -26.95
C GLU A 146 -24.80 22.65 -26.25
N PRO A 147 -24.97 22.51 -24.92
CA PRO A 147 -25.74 23.45 -24.14
C PRO A 147 -24.85 24.27 -23.20
N GLU A 148 -25.06 25.59 -23.24
CA GLU A 148 -24.50 26.61 -22.35
C GLU A 148 -24.78 26.36 -20.84
N PRO A 149 -23.92 26.86 -19.93
CA PRO A 149 -24.08 26.67 -18.50
C PRO A 149 -24.87 27.82 -17.86
N ARG A 150 -26.19 27.69 -17.74
CA ARG A 150 -26.98 28.54 -16.82
C ARG A 150 -28.02 27.72 -16.05
N ASN A 151 -28.04 27.91 -14.72
CA ASN A 151 -29.03 27.46 -13.73
C ASN A 151 -28.74 26.22 -12.86
N VAL A 152 -27.48 25.90 -12.53
CA VAL A 152 -27.18 24.94 -11.44
C VAL A 152 -27.31 25.57 -10.03
N GLY A 153 -27.26 26.91 -9.92
CA GLY A 153 -27.25 27.62 -8.63
C GLY A 153 -28.60 27.73 -7.89
N ARG A 154 -29.76 27.59 -8.57
CA ARG A 154 -31.07 27.72 -7.92
C ARG A 154 -31.63 26.39 -7.42
N ALA A 155 -31.33 25.27 -8.08
CA ALA A 155 -31.76 23.94 -7.64
C ALA A 155 -31.04 23.50 -6.35
N ALA A 156 -29.74 23.83 -6.22
CA ALA A 156 -28.96 23.50 -5.02
C ALA A 156 -29.42 24.26 -3.76
N ARG A 157 -29.91 25.50 -3.91
CA ARG A 157 -30.46 26.28 -2.78
C ARG A 157 -31.82 25.76 -2.29
N ALA A 158 -32.63 25.17 -3.16
CA ALA A 158 -33.94 24.62 -2.80
C ALA A 158 -33.84 23.29 -2.03
N SER A 159 -32.75 22.54 -2.21
CA SER A 159 -32.49 21.29 -1.47
C SER A 159 -31.89 21.52 -0.08
N ILE A 160 -31.12 22.60 0.10
CA ILE A 160 -30.52 22.95 1.41
C ILE A 160 -31.60 23.39 2.42
N LEU A 161 -32.63 24.12 1.99
CA LEU A 161 -33.73 24.55 2.87
C LEU A 161 -34.73 23.43 3.25
N ARG A 162 -34.71 22.28 2.57
CA ARG A 162 -35.53 21.10 2.95
C ARG A 162 -34.84 20.16 3.92
N LEU A 163 -33.52 20.29 4.12
CA LEU A 163 -32.77 19.48 5.08
C LEU A 163 -32.73 20.11 6.50
N GLU A 164 -32.91 21.43 6.61
CA GLU A 164 -33.04 22.10 7.91
C GLU A 164 -34.40 21.85 8.59
N ALA A 165 -35.45 21.51 7.82
CA ALA A 165 -36.79 21.27 8.36
C ALA A 165 -37.07 19.82 8.83
N SER A 166 -36.18 18.85 8.54
CA SER A 166 -36.34 17.45 8.98
C SER A 166 -35.49 17.09 10.21
N ALA A 167 -34.64 18.00 10.69
CA ALA A 167 -33.79 17.77 11.86
C ALA A 167 -34.47 18.12 13.20
N GLU A 168 -35.56 18.88 13.22
CA GLU A 168 -36.30 19.23 14.46
C GLU A 168 -37.47 18.30 14.79
N GLN A 169 -37.83 17.34 13.93
CA GLN A 169 -38.94 16.40 14.19
C GLN A 169 -38.50 15.01 14.69
N LEU A 170 -37.20 14.79 14.91
CA LEU A 170 -36.64 13.51 15.37
C LEU A 170 -36.09 13.53 16.81
N TRP A 171 -36.32 14.60 17.58
CA TRP A 171 -35.86 14.69 18.98
C TRP A 171 -36.97 14.84 20.05
N SER A 172 -38.24 14.64 19.69
CA SER A 172 -39.34 14.66 20.67
C SER A 172 -40.25 13.44 20.52
N GLY A 173 -39.85 12.31 21.12
CA GLY A 173 -40.75 11.16 21.25
C GLY A 173 -40.07 9.81 21.38
N ALA A 174 -39.29 9.56 22.44
CA ALA A 174 -38.98 8.21 22.89
C ALA A 174 -38.43 8.20 24.34
N GLY A 175 -39.25 8.64 25.29
CA GLY A 175 -39.17 8.12 26.66
C GLY A 175 -40.03 6.85 26.71
N GLY A 176 -39.44 5.71 27.09
CA GLY A 176 -40.21 4.47 27.22
C GLY A 176 -39.33 3.24 27.39
N SER A 177 -39.34 2.67 28.59
CA SER A 177 -38.70 1.41 28.94
C SER A 177 -39.22 0.25 28.09
N TRP A 178 -38.35 -0.69 27.71
CA TRP A 178 -38.79 -1.98 27.17
C TRP A 178 -38.09 -3.13 27.89
N GLY A 179 -38.87 -3.80 28.73
CA GLY A 179 -38.55 -5.09 29.31
C GLY A 179 -38.62 -6.22 28.27
N ALA A 180 -37.99 -7.33 28.63
CA ALA A 180 -37.96 -8.56 27.86
C ALA A 180 -39.35 -9.18 27.67
N PRO A 181 -39.60 -9.89 26.55
CA PRO A 181 -40.57 -10.97 26.52
C PRO A 181 -39.88 -12.33 26.37
N ARG A 182 -40.21 -13.22 27.30
CA ARG A 182 -40.15 -14.68 27.11
C ARG A 182 -41.17 -15.08 26.05
N CYS A 183 -40.79 -15.98 25.14
CA CYS A 183 -41.76 -16.83 24.46
C CYS A 183 -41.19 -18.23 24.24
N ARG A 184 -41.77 -19.21 24.96
CA ARG A 184 -41.71 -20.64 24.67
C ARG A 184 -42.84 -20.94 23.69
N THR A 185 -42.57 -21.59 22.55
CA THR A 185 -43.27 -22.84 22.15
C THR A 185 -42.74 -23.42 20.84
N ALA A 186 -42.79 -24.75 20.78
CA ALA A 186 -42.91 -25.62 19.61
C ALA A 186 -41.68 -25.88 18.72
N MET A 187 -40.77 -26.75 19.19
CA MET A 187 -40.07 -27.69 18.31
C MET A 187 -41.06 -28.75 17.80
N ARG A 188 -41.38 -28.72 16.51
CA ARG A 188 -41.83 -29.91 15.78
C ARG A 188 -40.70 -30.32 14.84
N ALA A 189 -40.07 -31.45 15.15
CA ALA A 189 -39.07 -32.10 14.32
C ALA A 189 -39.74 -32.67 13.06
N ALA A 190 -39.49 -32.04 11.91
CA ALA A 190 -39.73 -32.68 10.62
C ALA A 190 -38.61 -33.70 10.38
N ARG A 191 -38.92 -34.97 10.65
CA ARG A 191 -38.09 -36.12 10.22
C ARG A 191 -38.23 -36.26 8.70
N LEU A 192 -37.20 -35.87 7.97
CA LEU A 192 -37.01 -36.31 6.58
C LEU A 192 -36.56 -37.78 6.60
N PRO A 193 -37.16 -38.67 5.80
CA PRO A 193 -36.75 -40.07 5.75
C PRO A 193 -35.37 -40.19 5.10
N LEU A 194 -34.44 -40.84 5.79
CA LEU A 194 -33.20 -41.33 5.23
C LEU A 194 -33.53 -42.44 4.21
N PRO A 195 -32.97 -42.43 2.99
CA PRO A 195 -33.09 -43.57 2.12
C PRO A 195 -32.24 -44.71 2.68
N VAL A 196 -32.92 -45.73 3.21
CA VAL A 196 -32.36 -47.05 3.49
C VAL A 196 -32.22 -47.76 2.14
N GLY A 197 -30.99 -48.00 1.69
CA GLY A 197 -30.72 -48.85 0.53
C GLY A 197 -29.53 -48.46 -0.33
N ALA A 198 -28.31 -48.50 0.21
CA ALA A 198 -27.09 -48.76 -0.55
C ALA A 198 -25.94 -49.05 0.43
N ALA A 199 -25.91 -50.27 0.96
CA ALA A 199 -24.71 -50.79 1.60
C ALA A 199 -23.59 -50.87 0.56
N GLY A 200 -22.40 -50.36 0.94
CA GLY A 200 -21.15 -50.66 0.25
C GLY A 200 -20.78 -49.74 -0.90
N ARG A 201 -20.25 -48.55 -0.59
CA ARG A 201 -19.16 -47.93 -1.37
C ARG A 201 -18.38 -46.99 -0.45
N SER A 202 -17.23 -47.47 0.00
CA SER A 202 -16.20 -46.61 0.60
C SER A 202 -15.91 -45.44 -0.35
N PRO A 203 -15.55 -44.24 0.15
CA PRO A 203 -15.06 -43.17 -0.72
C PRO A 203 -13.96 -43.74 -1.62
N PRO A 204 -13.91 -43.40 -2.92
CA PRO A 204 -12.99 -44.06 -3.84
C PRO A 204 -11.58 -43.99 -3.25
N ALA A 205 -11.00 -45.16 -2.99
CA ALA A 205 -9.69 -45.29 -2.36
C ALA A 205 -8.62 -44.43 -3.07
N ALA A 206 -8.83 -44.14 -4.35
CA ALA A 206 -8.04 -43.23 -5.18
C ALA A 206 -7.98 -41.78 -4.66
N GLY A 207 -9.06 -41.21 -4.10
CA GLY A 207 -9.06 -39.84 -3.57
C GLY A 207 -8.26 -39.72 -2.27
N ALA A 208 -8.47 -40.65 -1.35
CA ALA A 208 -7.72 -40.73 -0.10
C ALA A 208 -6.27 -41.18 -0.33
N ALA A 209 -5.99 -42.03 -1.32
CA ALA A 209 -4.63 -42.40 -1.72
C ALA A 209 -3.91 -41.26 -2.45
N ARG A 210 -4.60 -40.46 -3.28
CA ARG A 210 -4.04 -39.25 -3.94
C ARG A 210 -3.73 -38.16 -2.93
N PHE A 211 -4.59 -37.95 -1.92
CA PHE A 211 -4.33 -37.03 -0.81
C PHE A 211 -3.16 -37.53 0.08
N ARG A 212 -3.14 -38.82 0.42
CA ARG A 212 -2.03 -39.47 1.16
C ARG A 212 -0.73 -39.60 0.34
N ARG A 213 -0.77 -39.46 -0.99
CA ARG A 213 0.40 -39.46 -1.88
C ARG A 213 0.93 -38.06 -2.13
N ALA A 214 0.06 -37.04 -2.19
CA ALA A 214 0.45 -35.62 -2.22
C ALA A 214 1.11 -35.19 -0.90
N LEU A 215 0.58 -35.65 0.24
CA LEU A 215 1.22 -35.50 1.57
C LEU A 215 2.59 -36.19 1.67
N ARG A 216 2.90 -37.14 0.78
CA ARG A 216 4.17 -37.89 0.76
C ARG A 216 5.28 -37.20 -0.03
N VAL A 217 4.95 -36.08 -0.69
CA VAL A 217 5.88 -35.26 -1.50
C VAL A 217 6.16 -33.93 -0.78
N ALA A 218 5.20 -33.43 0.00
CA ALA A 218 5.37 -32.28 0.90
C ALA A 218 6.42 -32.58 1.97
N LYS A 219 7.48 -31.76 2.07
CA LYS A 219 8.43 -31.87 3.19
C LYS A 219 7.80 -31.38 4.50
N HIS A 220 7.04 -30.29 4.44
CA HIS A 220 6.37 -29.68 5.60
C HIS A 220 4.89 -29.36 5.35
N PRO A 221 4.03 -30.36 5.13
CA PRO A 221 2.60 -30.13 4.97
C PRO A 221 1.93 -29.47 6.20
N GLU A 222 2.50 -29.63 7.38
CA GLU A 222 2.06 -29.05 8.65
C GLU A 222 2.02 -27.52 8.64
N ILE A 223 2.80 -26.85 7.77
CA ILE A 223 2.76 -25.38 7.62
C ILE A 223 1.37 -24.91 7.17
N LYS A 224 0.62 -25.72 6.42
CA LYS A 224 -0.77 -25.38 6.02
C LYS A 224 -1.69 -25.21 7.23
N ALA A 225 -1.43 -25.86 8.36
CA ALA A 225 -2.21 -25.71 9.59
C ALA A 225 -2.02 -24.33 10.26
N LEU A 226 -0.98 -23.58 9.88
CA LEU A 226 -0.71 -22.22 10.35
C LEU A 226 -1.46 -21.15 9.55
N MET A 227 -2.02 -21.49 8.39
CA MET A 227 -2.80 -20.59 7.52
C MET A 227 -4.21 -20.37 8.08
N LYS A 228 -4.30 -19.77 9.25
CA LYS A 228 -5.55 -19.50 9.97
C LYS A 228 -5.59 -18.06 10.47
N PRO A 229 -6.79 -17.49 10.69
CA PRO A 229 -6.90 -16.13 11.21
C PRO A 229 -6.26 -15.99 12.59
N ASP A 230 -5.74 -14.80 12.86
CA ASP A 230 -5.32 -14.33 14.17
C ASP A 230 -6.33 -13.34 14.76
N TYR A 231 -7.26 -13.86 15.56
CA TYR A 231 -8.24 -13.01 16.24
C TYR A 231 -7.64 -12.09 17.32
N ASN A 232 -6.41 -12.36 17.81
CA ASN A 232 -5.77 -11.48 18.79
C ASN A 232 -5.36 -10.14 18.16
N LEU A 233 -5.06 -10.13 16.85
CA LEU A 233 -4.74 -8.91 16.11
C LEU A 233 -5.84 -7.85 16.25
N ILE A 234 -7.10 -8.27 16.31
CA ILE A 234 -8.25 -7.38 16.49
C ILE A 234 -8.10 -6.55 17.77
N TRP A 235 -7.81 -7.22 18.89
CA TRP A 235 -7.68 -6.57 20.18
C TRP A 235 -6.44 -5.68 20.26
N VAL A 236 -5.32 -6.13 19.71
CA VAL A 236 -4.09 -5.31 19.67
C VAL A 236 -4.32 -4.01 18.90
N VAL A 237 -4.98 -4.08 17.73
CA VAL A 237 -5.31 -2.90 16.93
C VAL A 237 -6.27 -1.97 17.67
N VAL A 238 -7.33 -2.50 18.29
CA VAL A 238 -8.26 -1.68 19.09
C VAL A 238 -7.52 -0.96 20.22
N LEU A 239 -6.63 -1.66 20.94
CA LEU A 239 -5.82 -1.06 22.00
C LEU A 239 -4.87 0.02 21.47
N MET A 240 -4.23 -0.19 20.33
CA MET A 240 -3.36 0.83 19.71
C MET A 240 -4.15 2.06 19.25
N VAL A 241 -5.36 1.89 18.69
CA VAL A 241 -6.25 3.02 18.34
C VAL A 241 -6.62 3.80 19.60
N LEU A 242 -7.03 3.12 20.68
CA LEU A 242 -7.36 3.77 21.95
C LEU A 242 -6.15 4.49 22.57
N ALA A 243 -4.97 3.88 22.51
CA ALA A 243 -3.73 4.48 22.98
C ALA A 243 -3.41 5.78 22.20
N GLN A 244 -3.59 5.79 20.88
CA GLN A 244 -3.40 7.01 20.10
C GLN A 244 -4.47 8.07 20.37
N LEU A 245 -5.74 7.68 20.54
CA LEU A 245 -6.78 8.63 20.95
C LEU A 245 -6.46 9.28 22.31
N THR A 246 -5.95 8.49 23.27
CA THR A 246 -5.49 9.02 24.55
C THR A 246 -4.29 9.95 24.36
N ALA A 247 -3.32 9.58 23.53
CA ALA A 247 -2.17 10.45 23.23
C ALA A 247 -2.60 11.78 22.60
N PHE A 248 -3.54 11.75 21.64
CA PHE A 248 -4.10 12.95 21.02
C PHE A 248 -4.72 13.90 22.05
N TYR A 249 -5.45 13.37 23.02
CA TYR A 249 -5.99 14.15 24.13
C TYR A 249 -4.89 14.73 25.03
N LEU A 250 -3.86 13.96 25.35
CA LEU A 250 -2.78 14.39 26.26
C LEU A 250 -1.88 15.47 25.65
N VAL A 251 -1.60 15.41 24.34
CA VAL A 251 -0.69 16.38 23.68
C VAL A 251 -1.32 17.75 23.43
N LYS A 252 -2.64 17.88 23.53
CA LYS A 252 -3.39 19.08 23.11
C LYS A 252 -2.96 20.37 23.84
N ASP A 253 -2.53 20.25 25.09
CA ASP A 253 -2.13 21.38 25.94
C ASP A 253 -0.61 21.51 26.11
N LEU A 254 0.18 20.57 25.58
CA LEU A 254 1.64 20.58 25.72
C LEU A 254 2.29 21.68 24.88
N ASP A 255 3.45 22.18 25.31
CA ASP A 255 4.29 23.04 24.48
C ASP A 255 4.74 22.32 23.20
N TRP A 256 4.93 23.07 22.11
CA TRP A 256 5.30 22.50 20.81
C TRP A 256 6.54 21.61 20.83
N LYS A 257 7.56 21.95 21.63
CA LYS A 257 8.75 21.11 21.79
C LYS A 257 8.41 19.70 22.30
N TRP A 258 7.44 19.59 23.21
CA TRP A 258 6.97 18.32 23.76
C TRP A 258 6.03 17.60 22.81
N VAL A 259 5.22 18.33 22.05
CA VAL A 259 4.40 17.74 20.96
C VAL A 259 5.30 17.06 19.93
N ILE A 260 6.36 17.74 19.48
CA ILE A 260 7.34 17.18 18.51
C ILE A 260 8.08 15.99 19.12
N PHE A 261 8.56 16.12 20.35
CA PHE A 261 9.25 15.03 21.06
C PHE A 261 8.37 13.77 21.15
N TRP A 262 7.13 13.90 21.62
CA TRP A 262 6.22 12.77 21.75
C TRP A 262 5.75 12.24 20.40
N ALA A 263 5.57 13.09 19.40
CA ALA A 263 5.26 12.66 18.04
C ALA A 263 6.35 11.73 17.49
N TYR A 264 7.63 12.03 17.76
CA TYR A 264 8.74 11.17 17.37
C TYR A 264 8.85 9.92 18.26
N VAL A 265 8.90 10.06 19.58
CA VAL A 265 9.22 8.92 20.47
C VAL A 265 8.08 7.91 20.58
N PHE A 266 6.83 8.38 20.69
CA PHE A 266 5.68 7.53 20.96
C PHE A 266 4.74 7.46 19.75
N GLY A 267 4.38 8.62 19.19
CA GLY A 267 3.47 8.72 18.06
C GLY A 267 3.98 7.96 16.85
N SER A 268 5.26 8.09 16.51
CA SER A 268 5.85 7.41 15.37
C SER A 268 5.96 5.90 15.56
N CYS A 269 6.29 5.44 16.77
CA CYS A 269 6.32 4.01 17.10
C CYS A 269 4.94 3.36 16.90
N ILE A 270 3.88 3.96 17.46
CA ILE A 270 2.53 3.41 17.31
C ILE A 270 2.03 3.57 15.88
N SER A 271 2.29 4.70 15.22
CA SER A 271 1.85 4.91 13.84
C SER A 271 2.50 3.90 12.90
N HIS A 272 3.81 3.64 13.05
CA HIS A 272 4.51 2.63 12.29
C HIS A 272 3.97 1.22 12.60
N SER A 273 3.82 0.87 13.87
CA SER A 273 3.22 -0.40 14.29
C SER A 273 1.81 -0.58 13.68
N MET A 274 0.99 0.46 13.68
CA MET A 274 -0.35 0.44 13.09
C MET A 274 -0.30 0.22 11.57
N THR A 275 0.67 0.80 10.84
CA THR A 275 0.83 0.52 9.41
C THR A 275 1.15 -0.94 9.13
N LEU A 276 1.89 -1.60 10.02
CA LEU A 276 2.20 -3.02 9.96
C LEU A 276 1.03 -3.91 10.41
N ALA A 277 0.19 -3.42 11.32
CA ALA A 277 -1.07 -4.10 11.61
C ALA A 277 -2.02 -4.03 10.40
N ILE A 278 -2.08 -2.90 9.69
CA ILE A 278 -2.81 -2.78 8.43
C ILE A 278 -2.22 -3.73 7.38
N HIS A 279 -0.89 -3.89 7.33
CA HIS A 279 -0.24 -4.92 6.52
C HIS A 279 -0.77 -6.33 6.83
N GLU A 280 -0.83 -6.73 8.10
CA GLU A 280 -1.38 -8.04 8.49
C GLU A 280 -2.87 -8.18 8.12
N ILE A 281 -3.67 -7.14 8.38
CA ILE A 281 -5.09 -7.09 8.01
C ILE A 281 -5.23 -7.20 6.49
N SER A 282 -4.27 -6.67 5.73
CA SER A 282 -4.28 -6.72 4.27
C SER A 282 -4.19 -8.16 3.76
N HIS A 283 -3.49 -9.05 4.47
CA HIS A 283 -3.46 -10.49 4.19
C HIS A 283 -4.69 -11.25 4.68
N ASN A 284 -5.73 -10.52 5.10
CA ASN A 284 -6.94 -11.03 5.72
C ASN A 284 -6.67 -11.77 7.04
N SER A 285 -5.56 -11.49 7.73
CA SER A 285 -5.15 -12.23 8.93
C SER A 285 -6.12 -12.06 10.10
N ALA A 286 -6.85 -10.94 10.22
CA ALA A 286 -7.74 -10.70 11.36
C ALA A 286 -9.02 -11.56 11.35
N PHE A 287 -9.71 -11.64 10.20
CA PHE A 287 -10.99 -12.36 10.08
C PHE A 287 -10.98 -13.55 9.10
N GLY A 288 -9.85 -13.77 8.42
CA GLY A 288 -9.69 -14.81 7.40
C GLY A 288 -10.20 -14.44 6.02
N ASN A 289 -9.81 -15.26 5.04
CA ASN A 289 -10.13 -15.06 3.62
C ASN A 289 -11.63 -15.13 3.29
N SER A 290 -12.41 -15.90 4.05
CA SER A 290 -13.88 -15.98 3.87
C SER A 290 -14.61 -14.69 4.26
N LYS A 291 -13.96 -13.82 5.05
CA LYS A 291 -14.50 -12.53 5.51
C LYS A 291 -13.63 -11.37 5.03
N ALA A 292 -13.21 -11.40 3.77
CA ALA A 292 -12.35 -10.38 3.19
C ALA A 292 -12.86 -8.95 3.39
N MET A 293 -14.18 -8.71 3.27
CA MET A 293 -14.77 -7.39 3.48
C MET A 293 -14.67 -6.89 4.93
N TRP A 294 -14.74 -7.80 5.92
CA TRP A 294 -14.58 -7.45 7.33
C TRP A 294 -13.16 -6.98 7.61
N ASN A 295 -12.17 -7.62 7.00
CA ASN A 295 -10.78 -7.14 7.03
C ASN A 295 -10.65 -5.76 6.38
N ARG A 296 -11.39 -5.44 5.31
CA ARG A 296 -11.36 -4.10 4.69
C ARG A 296 -11.89 -3.04 5.65
N TRP A 297 -13.06 -3.26 6.24
CA TRP A 297 -13.63 -2.32 7.22
C TRP A 297 -12.74 -2.14 8.44
N PHE A 298 -12.19 -3.24 8.95
CA PHE A 298 -11.27 -3.18 10.08
C PHE A 298 -9.95 -2.48 9.73
N GLY A 299 -9.47 -2.64 8.50
CA GLY A 299 -8.33 -1.90 7.99
C GLY A 299 -8.59 -0.39 7.91
N ILE A 300 -9.80 0.04 7.52
CA ILE A 300 -10.18 1.47 7.53
C ILE A 300 -10.21 2.00 8.97
N PHE A 301 -10.76 1.22 9.91
CA PHE A 301 -10.75 1.57 11.34
C PHE A 301 -9.33 1.70 11.90
N ALA A 302 -8.44 0.74 11.61
CA ALA A 302 -7.03 0.79 11.99
C ALA A 302 -6.29 1.99 11.37
N ASN A 303 -6.75 2.48 10.22
CA ASN A 303 -6.15 3.63 9.54
C ASN A 303 -6.40 4.96 10.26
N LEU A 304 -7.54 5.13 10.93
CA LEU A 304 -7.98 6.42 11.47
C LEU A 304 -6.88 7.20 12.23
N PRO A 305 -6.13 6.62 13.18
CA PRO A 305 -5.10 7.35 13.93
C PRO A 305 -3.82 7.67 13.13
N LEU A 306 -3.76 7.40 11.82
CA LEU A 306 -2.61 7.75 10.96
C LEU A 306 -2.75 9.12 10.29
N GLY A 307 -3.96 9.65 10.14
CA GLY A 307 -4.19 10.95 9.50
C GLY A 307 -4.09 10.97 7.97
N LEU A 308 -3.91 9.81 7.31
CA LEU A 308 -3.78 9.72 5.85
C LEU A 308 -4.49 8.47 5.33
N PRO A 309 -5.26 8.54 4.21
CA PRO A 309 -6.04 7.42 3.71
C PRO A 309 -5.16 6.39 3.01
N TYR A 310 -4.73 5.38 3.76
CA TYR A 310 -3.68 4.43 3.40
C TYR A 310 -4.21 3.01 3.10
N SER A 311 -5.11 2.50 3.94
CA SER A 311 -5.41 1.07 4.10
C SER A 311 -5.91 0.34 2.84
N ILE A 312 -6.89 0.92 2.13
CA ILE A 312 -7.48 0.26 0.95
C ILE A 312 -6.49 0.23 -0.22
N SER A 313 -5.87 1.38 -0.52
CA SER A 313 -4.88 1.50 -1.59
C SER A 313 -3.66 0.64 -1.30
N PHE A 314 -3.15 0.69 -0.05
CA PHE A 314 -2.01 -0.10 0.39
C PHE A 314 -2.22 -1.58 0.05
N LYS A 315 -3.36 -2.17 0.43
CA LYS A 315 -3.63 -3.57 0.13
C LYS A 315 -3.50 -3.88 -1.37
N ARG A 316 -4.04 -3.04 -2.25
CA ARG A 316 -4.03 -3.33 -3.71
C ARG A 316 -2.60 -3.38 -4.25
N TYR A 317 -1.77 -2.42 -3.89
CA TYR A 317 -0.37 -2.39 -4.31
C TYR A 317 0.47 -3.47 -3.61
N HIS A 318 0.21 -3.72 -2.33
CA HIS A 318 0.92 -4.71 -1.54
C HIS A 318 0.67 -6.15 -2.01
N MET A 319 -0.56 -6.46 -2.44
CA MET A 319 -0.87 -7.77 -3.03
C MET A 319 -0.16 -7.96 -4.38
N ASP A 320 -0.04 -6.90 -5.19
CA ASP A 320 0.74 -6.94 -6.44
C ASP A 320 2.23 -7.18 -6.12
N HIS A 321 2.77 -6.50 -5.12
CA HIS A 321 4.15 -6.69 -4.66
C HIS A 321 4.45 -8.14 -4.24
N HIS A 322 3.57 -8.79 -3.47
CA HIS A 322 3.76 -10.21 -3.14
C HIS A 322 3.59 -11.16 -4.33
N ARG A 323 2.74 -10.81 -5.29
CA ARG A 323 2.45 -11.64 -6.46
C ARG A 323 3.52 -11.50 -7.55
N TYR A 324 4.06 -10.29 -7.70
CA TYR A 324 4.93 -9.84 -8.79
C TYR A 324 6.15 -9.09 -8.24
N LEU A 325 6.77 -9.61 -7.18
CA LEU A 325 7.93 -8.99 -6.54
C LEU A 325 8.96 -8.58 -7.59
N GLY A 326 9.51 -7.38 -7.54
CA GLY A 326 10.51 -6.90 -8.50
C GLY A 326 9.99 -6.72 -9.94
N GLY A 327 8.69 -6.93 -10.20
CA GLY A 327 8.10 -6.85 -11.53
C GLY A 327 8.03 -5.42 -12.06
N ASP A 328 8.69 -5.17 -13.19
CA ASP A 328 8.72 -3.83 -13.79
C ASP A 328 7.30 -3.32 -14.12
N GLY A 329 7.05 -2.05 -13.80
CA GLY A 329 5.76 -1.37 -14.04
C GLY A 329 4.60 -1.86 -13.16
N ILE A 330 4.79 -2.88 -12.32
CA ILE A 330 3.72 -3.47 -11.49
C ILE A 330 4.04 -3.34 -10.01
N ASP A 331 5.24 -3.77 -9.60
CA ASP A 331 5.71 -3.63 -8.23
C ASP A 331 6.18 -2.19 -7.98
N VAL A 332 5.31 -1.43 -7.32
CA VAL A 332 5.55 -0.03 -6.99
C VAL A 332 6.51 0.16 -5.82
N ASP A 333 6.98 -0.91 -5.17
CA ASP A 333 8.00 -0.82 -4.13
C ASP A 333 9.40 -0.52 -4.72
N ILE A 334 9.61 -0.77 -6.02
CA ILE A 334 10.87 -0.50 -6.72
C ILE A 334 11.02 1.01 -6.95
N PRO A 335 12.14 1.65 -6.56
CA PRO A 335 12.41 3.06 -6.86
C PRO A 335 12.36 3.37 -8.36
N THR A 336 12.04 4.61 -8.68
CA THR A 336 12.17 5.11 -10.05
C THR A 336 13.65 5.24 -10.46
N ASN A 337 13.91 5.31 -11.77
CA ASN A 337 15.25 5.61 -12.28
C ASN A 337 15.79 6.95 -11.74
N PHE A 338 14.92 7.96 -11.58
CA PHE A 338 15.32 9.22 -10.98
C PHE A 338 15.77 9.05 -9.53
N GLU A 339 15.02 8.31 -8.71
CA GLU A 339 15.40 8.06 -7.33
C GLU A 339 16.75 7.33 -7.24
N GLY A 340 16.92 6.28 -8.05
CA GLY A 340 18.17 5.55 -8.20
C GLY A 340 19.35 6.46 -8.51
N TRP A 341 19.22 7.28 -9.56
CA TRP A 341 20.29 8.15 -10.08
C TRP A 341 20.61 9.35 -9.18
N PHE A 342 19.58 9.98 -8.61
CA PHE A 342 19.75 11.22 -7.86
C PHE A 342 20.29 10.96 -6.45
N PHE A 343 19.76 9.95 -5.76
CA PHE A 343 20.06 9.65 -4.37
C PHE A 343 21.19 8.61 -4.21
N CYS A 344 22.29 8.74 -4.98
CA CYS A 344 23.44 7.83 -4.84
C CYS A 344 24.52 8.27 -3.83
N THR A 345 24.46 9.47 -3.26
CA THR A 345 25.49 9.96 -2.33
C THR A 345 25.02 9.86 -0.89
N ARG A 346 25.93 9.73 0.09
CA ARG A 346 25.58 9.57 1.51
C ARG A 346 24.56 10.58 2.02
N PHE A 347 24.82 11.88 1.80
CA PHE A 347 23.90 12.94 2.21
C PHE A 347 22.54 12.81 1.50
N ARG A 348 22.52 12.50 0.20
CA ARG A 348 21.26 12.35 -0.53
C ARG A 348 20.50 11.09 -0.09
N LYS A 349 21.17 9.97 0.15
CA LYS A 349 20.56 8.75 0.72
C LYS A 349 19.93 9.00 2.08
N PHE A 350 20.58 9.80 2.93
CA PHE A 350 19.99 10.24 4.19
C PHE A 350 18.69 11.04 3.96
N ILE A 351 18.70 12.01 3.05
CA ILE A 351 17.49 12.76 2.68
C ILE A 351 16.42 11.85 2.07
N TRP A 352 16.82 10.83 1.29
CA TRP A 352 15.90 9.86 0.71
C TRP A 352 15.15 9.07 1.79
N ILE A 353 15.83 8.64 2.87
CA ILE A 353 15.18 8.00 4.03
C ILE A 353 14.16 8.94 4.68
N VAL A 354 14.53 10.22 4.87
CA VAL A 354 13.59 11.21 5.46
C VAL A 354 12.35 11.40 4.58
N LEU A 355 12.52 11.35 3.25
CA LEU A 355 11.46 11.54 2.27
C LEU A 355 10.71 10.24 1.88
N GLN A 356 11.11 9.10 2.44
CA GLN A 356 10.55 7.79 2.13
C GLN A 356 9.01 7.73 2.21
N PRO A 357 8.32 8.33 3.21
CA PRO A 357 6.86 8.32 3.27
C PRO A 357 6.21 8.95 2.04
N PHE A 358 6.83 9.99 1.48
CA PHE A 358 6.34 10.67 0.29
C PHE A 358 6.56 9.83 -0.96
N PHE A 359 7.69 9.13 -1.08
CA PHE A 359 7.91 8.21 -2.19
C PHE A 359 6.88 7.08 -2.18
N TYR A 360 6.61 6.47 -1.02
CA TYR A 360 5.59 5.42 -0.91
C TYR A 360 4.17 5.92 -1.22
N ALA A 361 3.87 7.19 -0.97
CA ALA A 361 2.58 7.79 -1.31
C ALA A 361 2.46 8.15 -2.81
N ILE A 362 3.52 8.70 -3.41
CA ILE A 362 3.49 9.29 -4.76
C ILE A 362 3.85 8.28 -5.83
N ARG A 363 4.87 7.45 -5.58
CA ARG A 363 5.42 6.53 -6.57
C ARG A 363 4.38 5.58 -7.17
N PRO A 364 3.41 5.02 -6.41
CA PRO A 364 2.36 4.20 -7.01
C PRO A 364 1.54 4.94 -8.07
N LEU A 365 1.31 6.25 -7.89
CA LEU A 365 0.59 7.09 -8.84
C LEU A 365 1.38 7.37 -10.13
N CYS A 366 2.71 7.26 -10.06
CA CYS A 366 3.59 7.47 -11.21
C CYS A 366 3.90 6.18 -11.97
N ILE A 367 4.02 5.05 -11.27
CA ILE A 367 4.44 3.77 -11.86
C ILE A 367 3.24 2.95 -12.35
N ASN A 368 2.21 2.80 -11.51
CA ASN A 368 1.09 1.90 -11.79
C ASN A 368 -0.23 2.50 -11.25
N PRO A 369 -0.69 3.64 -11.78
CA PRO A 369 -1.87 4.31 -11.27
C PRO A 369 -3.11 3.41 -11.41
N LYS A 370 -3.64 2.95 -10.28
CA LYS A 370 -4.86 2.15 -10.22
C LYS A 370 -6.11 3.05 -10.25
N PRO A 371 -7.22 2.60 -10.87
CA PRO A 371 -8.48 3.33 -10.83
C PRO A 371 -9.01 3.42 -9.41
N ILE A 372 -9.57 4.58 -9.05
CA ILE A 372 -10.16 4.84 -7.74
C ILE A 372 -11.48 4.07 -7.62
N THR A 373 -11.60 3.26 -6.59
CA THR A 373 -12.78 2.46 -6.25
C THR A 373 -13.61 3.13 -5.16
N ARG A 374 -14.84 2.64 -4.99
CA ARG A 374 -15.75 3.07 -3.92
C ARG A 374 -15.14 2.92 -2.52
N LEU A 375 -14.34 1.87 -2.29
CA LEU A 375 -13.70 1.66 -1.00
C LEU A 375 -12.57 2.68 -0.74
N GLU A 376 -11.84 3.10 -1.77
CA GLU A 376 -10.86 4.20 -1.64
C GLU A 376 -11.55 5.52 -1.28
N ILE A 377 -12.70 5.82 -1.93
CA ILE A 377 -13.49 7.02 -1.60
C ILE A 377 -14.01 6.96 -0.16
N ILE A 378 -14.52 5.80 0.28
CA ILE A 378 -15.01 5.63 1.65
C ILE A 378 -13.87 5.76 2.68
N ASN A 379 -12.70 5.17 2.40
CA ASN A 379 -11.53 5.32 3.27
C ASN A 379 -11.06 6.78 3.35
N LEU A 380 -11.03 7.50 2.22
CA LEU A 380 -10.73 8.93 2.17
C LEU A 380 -11.72 9.74 3.02
N LEU A 381 -13.02 9.55 2.80
CA LEU A 381 -14.06 10.25 3.55
C LEU A 381 -13.97 9.97 5.05
N ALA A 382 -13.84 8.71 5.44
CA ALA A 382 -13.71 8.33 6.84
C ALA A 382 -12.47 8.97 7.50
N GLN A 383 -11.33 8.99 6.81
CA GLN A 383 -10.11 9.62 7.31
C GLN A 383 -10.28 11.13 7.46
N LEU A 384 -10.78 11.82 6.43
CA LEU A 384 -11.01 13.27 6.49
C LEU A 384 -12.00 13.63 7.59
N SER A 385 -13.08 12.86 7.76
CA SER A 385 -14.05 13.06 8.83
C SER A 385 -13.39 12.94 10.20
N PHE A 386 -12.56 11.91 10.37
CA PHE A 386 -11.85 11.68 11.62
C PHE A 386 -10.85 12.80 11.92
N ASP A 387 -10.04 13.21 10.94
CA ASP A 387 -9.05 14.29 11.11
C ASP A 387 -9.70 15.60 11.52
N VAL A 388 -10.85 15.91 10.91
CA VAL A 388 -11.68 17.07 11.26
C VAL A 388 -12.21 16.94 12.67
N VAL A 389 -12.76 15.79 13.06
CA VAL A 389 -13.22 15.54 14.44
C VAL A 389 -12.08 15.75 15.44
N ILE A 390 -10.89 15.20 15.19
CA ILE A 390 -9.71 15.38 16.05
C ILE A 390 -9.31 16.85 16.15
N TYR A 391 -9.28 17.57 15.01
CA TYR A 391 -8.98 18.99 14.97
C TYR A 391 -10.00 19.83 15.76
N TYR A 392 -11.29 19.51 15.65
CA TYR A 392 -12.34 20.23 16.36
C TYR A 392 -12.30 19.97 17.87
N LEU A 393 -12.13 18.71 18.28
CA LEU A 393 -12.13 18.32 19.68
C LEU A 393 -10.85 18.73 20.42
N TRP A 394 -9.68 18.51 19.82
CA TRP A 394 -8.38 18.65 20.49
C TRP A 394 -7.41 19.62 19.81
N GLY A 395 -7.76 20.16 18.65
CA GLY A 395 -7.04 21.28 18.04
C GLY A 395 -5.79 20.87 17.25
N VAL A 396 -5.11 21.90 16.75
CA VAL A 396 -4.00 21.76 15.78
C VAL A 396 -2.81 20.94 16.31
N LYS A 397 -2.54 20.96 17.62
CA LYS A 397 -1.40 20.23 18.20
C LYS A 397 -1.61 18.72 18.10
N SER A 398 -2.82 18.24 18.36
CA SER A 398 -3.17 16.82 18.26
C SER A 398 -3.20 16.34 16.81
N THR A 399 -3.76 17.15 15.89
CA THR A 399 -3.71 16.85 14.45
C THR A 399 -2.28 16.84 13.93
N PHE A 400 -1.44 17.80 14.34
CA PHE A 400 -0.02 17.81 13.98
C PHE A 400 0.70 16.58 14.52
N TYR A 401 0.49 16.21 15.80
CA TYR A 401 1.09 15.02 16.40
C TYR A 401 0.73 13.75 15.61
N MET A 402 -0.53 13.61 15.19
CA MET A 402 -1.00 12.47 14.40
C MET A 402 -0.26 12.37 13.06
N LEU A 403 -0.26 13.45 12.27
CA LEU A 403 0.38 13.48 10.96
C LEU A 403 1.91 13.37 11.04
N ALA A 404 2.51 14.10 11.99
CA ALA A 404 3.96 14.06 12.22
C ALA A 404 4.41 12.68 12.69
N GLY A 405 3.65 12.01 13.55
CA GLY A 405 3.92 10.64 13.97
C GLY A 405 3.97 9.69 12.78
N SER A 406 2.98 9.74 11.89
CA SER A 406 2.96 8.91 10.67
C SER A 406 4.14 9.19 9.74
N VAL A 407 4.43 10.46 9.44
CA VAL A 407 5.54 10.84 8.55
C VAL A 407 6.90 10.46 9.16
N LEU A 408 7.11 10.75 10.45
CA LEU A 408 8.37 10.43 11.12
C LEU A 408 8.55 8.92 11.25
N GLY A 409 7.48 8.18 11.54
CA GLY A 409 7.52 6.73 11.74
C GLY A 409 7.92 6.01 10.47
N LEU A 410 7.28 6.36 9.35
CA LEU A 410 7.58 5.80 8.05
C LEU A 410 8.92 6.30 7.47
N GLY A 411 9.37 7.49 7.89
CA GLY A 411 10.61 8.13 7.42
C GLY A 411 11.84 7.73 8.21
N LEU A 412 12.52 8.70 8.84
CA LEU A 412 13.71 8.42 9.64
C LEU A 412 13.31 7.94 11.04
N HIS A 413 13.14 6.63 11.21
CA HIS A 413 12.84 5.99 12.49
C HIS A 413 13.52 4.61 12.55
N PRO A 414 13.97 4.10 13.71
CA PRO A 414 14.60 2.79 13.81
C PRO A 414 13.80 1.63 13.19
N ILE A 415 12.47 1.71 13.26
CA ILE A 415 11.59 0.67 12.73
C ILE A 415 11.57 0.70 11.20
N SER A 416 11.57 1.88 10.56
CA SER A 416 11.46 2.03 9.10
C SER A 416 12.63 1.43 8.31
N GLY A 417 13.73 1.05 8.99
CA GLY A 417 14.80 0.29 8.37
C GLY A 417 14.34 -1.02 7.72
N HIS A 418 13.17 -1.55 8.10
CA HIS A 418 12.57 -2.70 7.44
C HIS A 418 12.31 -2.44 5.94
N PHE A 419 11.85 -1.26 5.54
CA PHE A 419 11.60 -0.93 4.13
C PHE A 419 12.83 -1.06 3.23
N ILE A 420 14.02 -0.88 3.80
CA ILE A 420 15.29 -1.08 3.09
C ILE A 420 15.76 -2.52 3.26
N ALA A 421 15.72 -3.04 4.49
CA ALA A 421 16.19 -4.38 4.82
C ALA A 421 15.49 -5.45 3.97
N GLU A 422 14.20 -5.28 3.75
CA GLU A 422 13.33 -6.28 3.17
C GLU A 422 13.66 -6.56 1.71
N HIS A 423 14.00 -5.54 0.90
CA HIS A 423 14.10 -5.71 -0.56
C HIS A 423 15.33 -5.10 -1.25
N TYR A 424 16.23 -4.44 -0.52
CA TYR A 424 17.46 -3.93 -1.11
C TYR A 424 18.59 -4.95 -1.01
N MET A 425 19.33 -5.12 -2.10
CA MET A 425 20.42 -6.06 -2.23
C MET A 425 21.69 -5.50 -1.59
N PHE A 426 21.89 -5.79 -0.31
CA PHE A 426 23.18 -5.56 0.37
C PHE A 426 24.20 -6.64 0.00
N LEU A 427 23.70 -7.80 -0.44
CA LEU A 427 24.47 -8.90 -0.99
C LEU A 427 23.89 -9.26 -2.35
N LYS A 428 24.74 -9.24 -3.39
CA LYS A 428 24.32 -9.52 -4.76
C LYS A 428 23.64 -10.88 -4.87
N GLY A 429 22.54 -10.94 -5.62
CA GLY A 429 21.75 -12.17 -5.81
C GLY A 429 20.74 -12.47 -4.70
N HIS A 430 20.66 -11.66 -3.64
CA HIS A 430 19.63 -11.79 -2.60
C HIS A 430 18.68 -10.60 -2.62
N GLU A 431 17.43 -10.83 -3.05
CA GLU A 431 16.39 -9.78 -3.14
C GLU A 431 15.53 -9.63 -1.89
N THR A 432 15.60 -10.58 -0.96
CA THR A 432 14.74 -10.57 0.23
C THR A 432 15.52 -11.02 1.46
N TYR A 433 15.44 -10.25 2.54
CA TYR A 433 16.12 -10.55 3.80
C TYR A 433 15.13 -10.60 4.95
N SER A 434 15.36 -11.55 5.86
CA SER A 434 14.68 -11.56 7.15
C SER A 434 15.48 -10.80 8.20
N TYR A 435 14.78 -10.28 9.20
CA TYR A 435 15.28 -9.65 10.40
C TYR A 435 14.76 -10.40 11.62
N TYR A 436 15.69 -10.81 12.50
CA TYR A 436 15.38 -11.57 13.71
C TYR A 436 15.78 -10.81 14.99
N GLY A 437 15.54 -9.50 15.00
CA GLY A 437 15.83 -8.64 16.17
C GLY A 437 14.59 -8.27 16.99
N PRO A 438 14.78 -7.50 18.08
CA PRO A 438 13.74 -7.24 19.08
C PRO A 438 12.58 -6.38 18.58
N LEU A 439 12.79 -5.57 17.54
CA LEU A 439 11.73 -4.72 16.97
C LEU A 439 10.57 -5.53 16.37
N ASN A 440 10.73 -6.83 16.13
CA ASN A 440 9.64 -7.74 15.76
C ASN A 440 8.47 -7.72 16.75
N LEU A 441 8.74 -7.47 18.05
CA LEU A 441 7.72 -7.36 19.09
C LEU A 441 6.74 -6.19 18.83
N LEU A 442 7.20 -5.13 18.20
CA LEU A 442 6.41 -3.93 17.87
C LEU A 442 5.85 -3.98 16.44
N THR A 443 6.26 -4.95 15.65
CA THR A 443 6.04 -5.00 14.20
C THR A 443 5.39 -6.30 13.74
N PHE A 444 4.69 -6.99 14.65
CA PHE A 444 3.95 -8.21 14.36
C PHE A 444 4.79 -9.31 13.71
N ASN A 445 6.10 -9.36 14.00
CA ASN A 445 7.07 -10.25 13.37
C ASN A 445 7.19 -10.11 11.83
N VAL A 446 6.85 -8.95 11.25
CA VAL A 446 7.04 -8.71 9.80
C VAL A 446 8.49 -8.94 9.36
N GLY A 447 9.45 -8.76 10.27
CA GLY A 447 10.86 -9.04 10.00
C GLY A 447 11.13 -10.49 9.60
N TYR A 448 10.26 -11.45 9.88
CA TYR A 448 10.33 -12.80 9.28
C TYR A 448 9.91 -12.75 7.81
N HIS A 449 10.61 -11.94 7.01
CA HIS A 449 10.12 -11.44 5.74
C HIS A 449 10.23 -12.46 4.61
N ASN A 450 11.30 -13.27 4.59
CA ASN A 450 11.37 -14.41 3.68
C ASN A 450 10.23 -15.39 3.93
N GLU A 451 9.99 -15.74 5.20
CA GLU A 451 8.90 -16.62 5.63
C GLU A 451 7.53 -16.04 5.25
N HIS A 452 7.37 -14.72 5.44
CA HIS A 452 6.18 -13.98 5.07
C HIS A 452 5.91 -14.01 3.57
N HIS A 453 6.90 -13.68 2.73
CA HIS A 453 6.75 -13.75 1.27
C HIS A 453 6.50 -15.19 0.78
N ASP A 454 7.07 -16.18 1.45
CA ASP A 454 6.80 -17.59 1.16
C ASP A 454 5.44 -18.05 1.63
N PHE A 455 4.81 -17.38 2.59
CA PHE A 455 3.53 -17.76 3.16
C PHE A 455 2.71 -16.55 3.67
N PRO A 456 2.27 -15.62 2.79
CA PRO A 456 1.64 -14.36 3.21
C PRO A 456 0.27 -14.56 3.88
N ASN A 457 -0.34 -15.73 3.73
CA ASN A 457 -1.58 -16.12 4.40
C ASN A 457 -1.36 -16.65 5.84
N ILE A 458 -0.12 -16.73 6.32
CA ILE A 458 0.20 -17.10 7.70
C ILE A 458 0.39 -15.80 8.50
N PRO A 459 -0.37 -15.58 9.59
CA PRO A 459 -0.20 -14.38 10.40
C PRO A 459 1.20 -14.27 10.98
N GLY A 460 1.67 -13.04 11.14
CA GLY A 460 2.98 -12.70 11.68
C GLY A 460 3.36 -13.41 12.98
N LYS A 461 2.41 -13.56 13.91
CA LYS A 461 2.63 -14.31 15.17
C LYS A 461 3.11 -15.76 14.99
N SER A 462 2.84 -16.36 13.83
CA SER A 462 3.16 -17.76 13.51
C SER A 462 4.38 -17.89 12.59
N LEU A 463 4.91 -16.80 12.02
CA LEU A 463 6.13 -16.84 11.20
C LEU A 463 7.37 -17.36 11.93
N PRO A 464 7.60 -17.08 13.25
CA PRO A 464 8.68 -17.73 13.98
C PRO A 464 8.57 -19.25 14.01
N LEU A 465 7.35 -19.80 13.95
CA LEU A 465 7.13 -21.23 13.89
C LEU A 465 7.37 -21.78 12.47
N VAL A 466 7.04 -21.02 11.42
CA VAL A 466 7.39 -21.36 10.03
C VAL A 466 8.91 -21.53 9.89
N LYS A 467 9.69 -20.56 10.39
CA LYS A 467 11.16 -20.66 10.40
C LYS A 467 11.64 -21.93 11.09
N LYS A 468 11.07 -22.24 12.25
CA LYS A 468 11.46 -23.44 13.03
C LYS A 468 11.13 -24.75 12.32
N ILE A 469 9.98 -24.82 11.65
CA ILE A 469 9.54 -26.05 10.96
C ILE A 469 10.40 -26.32 9.72
N ALA A 470 10.69 -25.28 8.93
CA ALA A 470 11.41 -25.36 7.66
C ALA A 470 12.81 -24.70 7.76
N ALA A 471 13.50 -24.91 8.88
CA ALA A 471 14.75 -24.24 9.23
C ALA A 471 15.84 -24.42 8.16
N GLU A 472 15.88 -25.58 7.50
CA GLU A 472 16.85 -25.89 6.45
C GLU A 472 16.76 -24.96 5.23
N TYR A 473 15.60 -24.30 5.03
CA TYR A 473 15.39 -23.34 3.95
C TYR A 473 15.74 -21.91 4.33
N TYR A 474 15.80 -21.58 5.63
CA TYR A 474 15.94 -20.19 6.11
C TYR A 474 17.25 -19.93 6.84
N ASP A 475 17.84 -20.91 7.52
CA ASP A 475 18.99 -20.68 8.41
C ASP A 475 20.29 -20.32 7.67
N ASN A 476 20.37 -20.67 6.38
CA ASN A 476 21.51 -20.32 5.52
C ASN A 476 21.27 -19.05 4.68
N LEU A 477 20.09 -18.42 4.79
CA LEU A 477 19.81 -17.17 4.08
C LEU A 477 20.45 -15.98 4.83
N PRO A 478 20.94 -14.96 4.11
CA PRO A 478 21.36 -13.71 4.72
C PRO A 478 20.23 -13.07 5.53
N GLN A 479 20.57 -12.58 6.71
CA GLN A 479 19.61 -12.03 7.67
C GLN A 479 20.20 -10.83 8.42
N TYR A 480 19.32 -9.97 8.94
CA TYR A 480 19.67 -8.83 9.79
C TYR A 480 19.30 -9.07 11.25
N ASN A 481 20.05 -8.43 12.15
CA ASN A 481 19.74 -8.38 13.58
C ASN A 481 19.49 -6.94 14.08
N SER A 482 19.66 -5.92 13.21
CA SER A 482 19.42 -4.51 13.56
C SER A 482 19.00 -3.69 12.34
N TRP A 483 17.76 -3.18 12.33
CA TRP A 483 17.29 -2.23 11.31
C TRP A 483 17.96 -0.86 11.41
N ILE A 484 18.42 -0.44 12.59
CA ILE A 484 19.23 0.77 12.75
C ILE A 484 20.54 0.62 11.97
N LYS A 485 21.17 -0.56 12.05
CA LYS A 485 22.40 -0.83 11.29
C LYS A 485 22.11 -0.81 9.79
N VAL A 486 21.00 -1.37 9.34
CA VAL A 486 20.58 -1.31 7.92
C VAL A 486 20.46 0.14 7.44
N LEU A 487 19.79 1.01 8.20
CA LEU A 487 19.67 2.44 7.86
C LEU A 487 21.05 3.11 7.79
N TYR A 488 21.92 2.83 8.76
CA TYR A 488 23.28 3.37 8.79
C TYR A 488 24.10 2.90 7.59
N ASP A 489 24.13 1.59 7.32
CA ASP A 489 24.86 0.99 6.23
C ASP A 489 24.32 1.51 4.88
N PHE A 490 23.00 1.60 4.71
CA PHE A 490 22.41 2.17 3.49
C PHE A 490 22.93 3.59 3.23
N VAL A 491 23.04 4.42 4.27
CA VAL A 491 23.54 5.79 4.12
C VAL A 491 25.05 5.82 3.86
N MET A 492 25.82 5.04 4.60
CA MET A 492 27.28 5.16 4.66
C MET A 492 28.03 4.31 3.65
N ASP A 493 27.45 3.21 3.17
CA ASP A 493 28.06 2.31 2.21
C ASP A 493 27.90 2.87 0.79
N ASP A 494 29.01 3.30 0.17
CA ASP A 494 28.98 3.87 -1.19
C ASP A 494 28.80 2.80 -2.29
N THR A 495 28.66 1.52 -1.95
CA THR A 495 28.31 0.46 -2.91
C THR A 495 26.79 0.23 -3.01
N ILE A 496 26.02 0.83 -2.11
CA ILE A 496 24.56 0.67 -2.01
C ILE A 496 23.85 1.98 -2.35
N SER A 497 22.78 1.88 -3.11
CA SER A 497 21.94 3.02 -3.49
C SER A 497 20.50 2.56 -3.72
N PRO A 498 19.56 3.46 -4.07
CA PRO A 498 18.22 3.02 -4.43
C PRO A 498 18.16 2.10 -5.67
N TYR A 499 19.24 2.02 -6.48
CA TYR A 499 19.37 1.04 -7.56
C TYR A 499 19.69 -0.39 -7.10
N SER A 500 20.07 -0.59 -5.85
CA SER A 500 20.40 -1.91 -5.29
C SER A 500 19.13 -2.74 -5.07
N ARG A 501 18.40 -3.02 -6.14
CA ARG A 501 17.14 -3.77 -6.21
C ARG A 501 17.18 -4.74 -7.39
N MET A 502 16.57 -5.90 -7.23
CA MET A 502 16.27 -6.77 -8.37
C MET A 502 15.06 -6.25 -9.13
N LYS A 503 15.14 -6.32 -10.46
CA LYS A 503 14.06 -5.97 -11.36
C LYS A 503 13.85 -7.09 -12.39
N ARG A 504 12.61 -7.41 -12.72
CA ARG A 504 12.29 -8.50 -13.64
C ARG A 504 11.24 -8.12 -14.67
N GLN A 505 11.41 -8.67 -15.86
CA GLN A 505 10.40 -8.65 -16.90
C GLN A 505 9.35 -9.71 -16.60
N LEU A 506 8.09 -9.30 -16.50
CA LEU A 506 6.99 -10.22 -16.22
C LEU A 506 6.67 -11.06 -17.45
N LYS A 507 6.38 -12.35 -17.23
CA LYS A 507 6.03 -13.31 -18.29
C LYS A 507 4.56 -13.70 -18.16
N GLY A 508 3.84 -13.72 -19.28
CA GLY A 508 2.43 -14.13 -19.34
C GLY A 508 1.43 -13.04 -18.94
N GLU A 509 0.17 -13.42 -18.73
CA GLU A 509 -0.89 -12.49 -18.34
C GLU A 509 -0.71 -12.01 -16.90
N VAL A 510 -0.59 -10.69 -16.73
CA VAL A 510 -0.57 -10.02 -15.42
C VAL A 510 -2.01 -9.89 -14.92
N LYS A 511 -2.29 -10.45 -13.76
CA LYS A 511 -3.59 -10.40 -13.07
C LYS A 511 -3.55 -9.35 -11.97
N GLN A 512 -4.09 -8.18 -12.28
CA GLN A 512 -4.28 -7.09 -11.32
C GLN A 512 -5.75 -7.03 -10.88
N ASP A 513 -5.96 -6.87 -9.57
CA ASP A 513 -7.29 -6.81 -8.95
C ASP A 513 -7.80 -5.36 -8.74
#